data_AF-A0A972ZSF5-F1
#
_entry.id   AF-A0A972ZSF5-F1
#
_cell.length_a   1.000
_cell.length_b   1.000
_cell.length_c   1.000
_cell.angle_alpha   90.00
_cell.angle_beta   90.00
_cell.angle_gamma   90.00
#
_symmetry.space_group_name_H-M   'P 1'
#
loop_
_entity.id
_entity.type
_entity.pdbx_description
1 polymer ?
#
loop_
_entity_poly.entity_id
_entity_poly.type
_entity_poly.pdbx_seq_one_letter_code
_entity_poly.pdbx_strand_id
1 'polypeptide(L)'
;MNKYILAIDQSTTATKAVLFNNNGEFISQNNLEHKQYFPNPGWVEHDAEEIYQNTKKVVLNVLKNCNVLKEEMAAVGITNQRETTVIWDRKTGKQ
;
A
#
# COMPACT_ATOMS: atom_id res chain seq x y z
N MET A 1 -1.46 23.03 8.64
CA MET A 1 -0.70 23.17 7.38
C MET A 1 -0.27 21.77 6.98
N ASN A 2 -0.59 21.34 5.77
CA ASN A 2 -0.29 19.99 5.30
C ASN A 2 1.21 19.89 5.01
N LYS A 3 1.91 18.98 5.70
CA LYS A 3 3.38 18.93 5.75
C LYS A 3 3.97 17.69 5.10
N TYR A 4 3.15 16.68 4.80
CA TYR A 4 3.65 15.37 4.41
C TYR A 4 2.97 14.82 3.16
N ILE A 5 3.70 14.01 2.40
CA ILE A 5 3.20 13.22 1.28
C ILE A 5 3.40 11.76 1.64
N LEU A 6 2.33 10.97 1.55
CA LEU A 6 2.38 9.52 1.72
C LEU A 6 2.49 8.86 0.35
N ALA A 7 3.50 8.03 0.13
CA ALA A 7 3.62 7.20 -1.06
C ALA A 7 3.30 5.73 -0.71
N ILE A 8 2.40 5.11 -1.45
CA ILE A 8 2.09 3.69 -1.38
C ILE A 8 2.70 3.02 -2.62
N ASP A 9 3.52 2.01 -2.38
CA ASP A 9 4.20 1.20 -3.39
C ASP A 9 3.76 -0.25 -3.22
N GLN A 10 2.78 -0.67 -4.04
CA GLN A 10 2.31 -2.05 -4.09
C GLN A 10 3.15 -2.79 -5.13
N SER A 11 4.14 -3.56 -4.68
CA SER A 11 4.99 -4.37 -5.56
C SER A 11 4.45 -5.80 -5.69
N THR A 12 5.13 -6.63 -6.47
CA THR A 12 4.72 -8.03 -6.69
C THR A 12 4.83 -8.92 -5.47
N THR A 13 5.76 -8.64 -4.56
CA THR A 13 5.99 -9.49 -3.37
C THR A 13 5.64 -8.79 -2.06
N ALA A 14 5.56 -7.46 -2.06
CA ALA A 14 5.30 -6.68 -0.84
C ALA A 14 4.51 -5.40 -1.10
N THR A 15 3.81 -4.92 -0.09
CA THR A 15 3.21 -3.58 -0.04
C THR A 15 4.04 -2.70 0.87
N LYS A 16 4.34 -1.47 0.44
CA LYS A 16 5.14 -0.50 1.19
C LYS A 16 4.40 0.83 1.30
N ALA A 17 4.53 1.49 2.45
CA ALA A 17 4.20 2.90 2.63
C ALA A 17 5.48 3.66 2.98
N VAL A 18 5.66 4.84 2.39
CA VAL A 18 6.79 5.75 2.65
C VAL A 18 6.23 7.15 2.91
N LEU A 19 6.72 7.80 3.95
CA LEU A 19 6.34 9.16 4.31
C LEU A 19 7.47 10.12 3.96
N PHE A 20 7.11 11.19 3.24
CA PHE A 20 7.99 12.29 2.91
C PHE A 20 7.46 13.59 3.52
N ASN A 21 8.35 14.53 3.86
CA ASN A 21 7.93 15.89 4.19
C ASN A 21 7.78 16.76 2.93
N ASN A 22 7.41 18.02 3.12
CA ASN A 22 7.19 19.01 2.06
C ASN A 22 8.46 19.37 1.25
N ASN A 23 9.65 19.05 1.77
CA ASN A 23 10.92 19.23 1.06
C ASN A 23 11.30 17.97 0.25
N GLY A 24 10.49 16.91 0.29
CA GLY A 24 10.79 15.62 -0.34
C GLY A 24 11.75 14.75 0.47
N GLU A 25 12.01 15.07 1.73
CA GLU A 25 12.91 14.30 2.59
C GLU A 25 12.19 13.06 3.14
N PHE A 26 12.88 11.93 3.16
CA PHE A 26 12.40 10.69 3.75
C PHE A 26 12.23 10.83 5.26
N ILE A 27 11.06 10.43 5.78
CA ILE A 27 10.75 10.46 7.21
C ILE A 27 10.65 9.05 7.79
N SER A 28 9.92 8.15 7.13
CA SER A 28 9.68 6.79 7.62
C SER A 28 9.12 5.89 6.54
N GLN A 29 9.21 4.58 6.75
CA GLN A 29 8.57 3.57 5.91
C GLN A 29 8.14 2.35 6.71
N ASN A 30 7.22 1.59 6.13
CA ASN A 30 6.86 0.25 6.57
C ASN A 30 6.50 -0.61 5.35
N ASN A 31 6.81 -1.90 5.40
CA ASN A 31 6.50 -2.84 4.34
C ASN A 31 6.00 -4.17 4.91
N LEU A 32 5.13 -4.84 4.15
CA LEU A 32 4.61 -6.17 4.46
C LEU A 32 4.60 -7.01 3.20
N GLU A 33 5.15 -8.21 3.29
CA GLU A 33 5.04 -9.22 2.24
C GLU A 33 3.61 -9.79 2.18
N HIS A 34 3.21 -10.26 0.99
CA HIS A 34 1.97 -11.00 0.80
C HIS A 34 2.24 -12.33 0.11
N LYS A 35 1.37 -13.30 0.34
CA LYS A 35 1.56 -14.64 -0.17
C LYS A 35 1.45 -14.68 -1.70
N GLN A 36 2.35 -15.44 -2.30
CA GLN A 36 2.31 -15.78 -3.72
C GLN A 36 1.61 -17.13 -3.87
N TYR A 37 0.58 -17.21 -4.71
CA TYR A 37 -0.18 -18.42 -4.96
C TYR A 37 0.19 -19.01 -6.33
N PHE A 38 0.50 -20.31 -6.35
CA PHE A 38 0.92 -21.05 -7.55
C PHE A 38 0.01 -22.27 -7.76
N PRO A 39 -1.24 -22.09 -8.19
CA PRO A 39 -2.20 -23.19 -8.31
C PRO A 39 -1.81 -24.20 -9.40
N ASN A 40 -1.12 -23.75 -10.44
CA ASN A 40 -0.65 -24.56 -11.56
C ASN A 40 0.74 -24.08 -12.05
N PRO A 41 1.50 -24.92 -12.78
CA PRO A 41 2.76 -24.49 -13.39
C PRO A 41 2.58 -23.26 -14.28
N GLY A 42 3.37 -22.21 -14.01
CA GLY A 42 3.33 -20.95 -14.75
C GLY A 42 2.23 -19.97 -14.32
N TRP A 43 1.37 -20.34 -13.37
CA TRP A 43 0.32 -19.45 -12.84
C TRP A 43 0.83 -18.74 -11.59
N VAL A 44 0.54 -17.45 -11.50
CA VAL A 44 0.85 -16.61 -10.33
C VAL A 44 -0.41 -15.83 -9.97
N GLU A 45 -0.88 -16.02 -8.76
CA GLU A 45 -2.07 -15.36 -8.21
C GLU A 45 -1.76 -14.67 -6.89
N HIS A 46 -2.53 -13.64 -6.58
CA HIS A 46 -2.50 -12.91 -5.31
C HIS A 46 -3.91 -12.81 -4.73
N ASP A 47 -4.00 -12.77 -3.41
CA ASP A 47 -5.23 -12.42 -2.69
C ASP A 47 -5.36 -10.89 -2.64
N ALA A 48 -6.41 -10.34 -3.28
CA ALA A 48 -6.64 -8.90 -3.32
C ALA A 48 -6.97 -8.32 -1.94
N GLU A 49 -7.63 -9.10 -1.07
CA GLU A 49 -7.95 -8.68 0.30
C GLU A 49 -6.68 -8.66 1.15
N GLU A 50 -5.76 -9.61 0.98
CA GLU A 50 -4.44 -9.58 1.65
C GLU A 50 -3.66 -8.31 1.29
N ILE A 51 -3.59 -7.97 0.00
CA ILE A 51 -2.95 -6.74 -0.49
C ILE A 51 -3.61 -5.49 0.12
N TYR A 52 -4.94 -5.44 0.15
CA TYR A 52 -5.67 -4.31 0.71
C TYR A 52 -5.43 -4.16 2.23
N GLN A 53 -5.47 -5.25 2.98
CA GLN A 53 -5.19 -5.25 4.42
C GLN A 53 -3.74 -4.87 4.71
N ASN A 54 -2.80 -5.34 3.91
CA ASN A 54 -1.40 -4.95 4.03
C ASN A 54 -1.21 -3.45 3.77
N THR A 55 -1.88 -2.90 2.75
CA THR A 55 -1.88 -1.46 2.47
C THR A 55 -2.33 -0.65 3.70
N LYS A 56 -3.45 -1.02 4.33
CA LYS A 56 -3.93 -0.35 5.54
C LYS A 56 -2.94 -0.45 6.69
N LYS A 57 -2.36 -1.63 6.92
CA LYS A 57 -1.38 -1.86 8.00
C LYS A 57 -0.14 -1.01 7.81
N VAL A 58 0.47 -1.00 6.62
CA VAL A 58 1.72 -0.25 6.39
C VAL A 58 1.52 1.25 6.55
N VAL A 59 0.39 1.79 6.08
CA VAL A 59 0.05 3.21 6.26
C VAL A 59 -0.13 3.55 7.73
N LEU A 60 -0.92 2.76 8.47
CA LEU A 60 -1.13 2.97 9.90
C LEU A 60 0.19 2.90 10.69
N ASN A 61 1.05 1.94 10.36
CA ASN A 61 2.34 1.78 11.03
C ASN A 61 3.25 2.98 10.80
N VAL A 62 3.35 3.47 9.55
CA VAL A 62 4.17 4.65 9.22
C VAL A 62 3.70 5.89 9.99
N LEU A 63 2.39 6.16 10.00
CA LEU A 63 1.83 7.32 10.72
C LEU A 63 2.03 7.21 12.23
N LYS A 64 1.81 6.02 12.81
CA LYS A 64 2.03 5.77 14.25
C LYS A 64 3.49 5.92 14.64
N ASN A 65 4.42 5.40 13.84
CA ASN A 65 5.86 5.45 14.14
C ASN A 65 6.40 6.89 14.19
N CYS A 66 5.77 7.81 13.47
CA CYS A 66 6.17 9.22 13.42
C CYS A 66 5.26 10.16 14.22
N ASN A 67 4.22 9.62 14.88
CA ASN A 67 3.18 10.39 15.56
C ASN A 67 2.56 11.49 14.67
N VAL A 68 2.32 11.15 13.40
CA VAL A 68 1.76 12.08 12.41
C VAL A 68 0.26 11.83 12.26
N LEU A 69 -0.53 12.89 12.28
CA LEU A 69 -1.96 12.82 12.10
C LEU A 69 -2.33 12.79 10.61
N LYS A 70 -3.43 12.12 10.26
CA LYS A 70 -3.89 12.02 8.86
C LYS A 70 -4.23 13.40 8.28
N GLU A 71 -4.64 14.34 9.13
CA GLU A 71 -4.95 15.74 8.80
C GLU A 71 -3.72 16.53 8.38
N GLU A 72 -2.50 16.03 8.64
CA GLU A 72 -1.25 16.64 8.21
C GLU A 72 -0.78 16.17 6.83
N MET A 73 -1.49 15.21 6.22
CA MET A 73 -1.21 14.73 4.87
C MET A 73 -1.68 15.74 3.83
N ALA A 74 -0.78 16.11 2.92
CA ALA A 74 -1.11 16.94 1.76
C ALA A 74 -1.70 16.11 0.62
N ALA A 75 -1.16 14.92 0.41
CA ALA A 75 -1.56 14.01 -0.66
C ALA A 75 -1.14 12.56 -0.37
N VAL A 76 -1.75 11.64 -1.10
CA VAL A 76 -1.32 10.25 -1.19
C VAL A 76 -0.97 9.94 -2.64
N GLY A 77 0.25 9.50 -2.90
CA GLY A 77 0.69 8.94 -4.17
C GLY A 77 0.57 7.42 -4.14
N ILE A 78 0.11 6.82 -5.23
CA ILE A 78 -0.02 5.36 -5.36
C ILE A 78 0.75 4.93 -6.60
N THR A 79 1.65 3.96 -6.42
CA THR A 79 2.26 3.18 -7.49
C THR A 79 2.01 1.71 -7.21
N ASN A 80 1.84 0.93 -8.28
CA ASN A 80 1.47 -0.47 -8.18
C ASN A 80 2.20 -1.31 -9.22
N GLN A 81 2.26 -2.62 -8.96
CA GLN A 81 2.61 -3.59 -9.99
C GLN A 81 1.57 -3.47 -11.10
N ARG A 82 2.06 -3.26 -12.32
CA ARG A 82 1.21 -3.09 -13.50
C ARG A 82 0.68 -4.46 -13.92
N GLU A 83 -0.23 -4.48 -14.89
CA GLU A 83 -0.86 -5.66 -15.51
C GLU A 83 -1.69 -6.59 -14.58
N THR A 84 -1.32 -6.79 -13.31
CA THR A 84 -2.09 -7.57 -12.34
C THR A 84 -3.54 -7.08 -12.29
N THR A 85 -4.47 -8.00 -12.51
CA THR A 85 -5.89 -7.69 -12.70
C THR A 85 -6.70 -8.23 -11.54
N VAL A 86 -7.61 -7.41 -11.02
CA VAL A 86 -8.60 -7.80 -10.01
C VAL A 86 -9.98 -7.55 -10.59
N ILE A 87 -10.89 -8.49 -10.41
CA ILE A 87 -12.32 -8.37 -10.74
C ILE A 87 -13.07 -8.46 -9.42
N TRP A 88 -14.07 -7.60 -9.23
CA TRP A 88 -14.85 -7.56 -8.00
C TRP A 88 -16.31 -7.20 -8.28
N ASP A 89 -17.19 -7.54 -7.34
CA ASP A 89 -18.60 -7.16 -7.38
C ASP A 89 -18.79 -5.70 -6.97
N ARG A 90 -19.44 -4.89 -7.82
CA ARG A 90 -19.65 -3.45 -7.60
C ARG A 90 -20.49 -3.13 -6.35
N LYS A 91 -21.41 -4.00 -5.95
CA LYS A 91 -22.33 -3.74 -4.82
C LYS A 91 -21.67 -4.06 -3.47
N THR A 92 -20.87 -5.11 -3.43
CA THR A 92 -20.29 -5.66 -2.19
C THR A 92 -18.81 -5.30 -2.02
N GLY A 93 -18.11 -4.99 -3.12
CA GLY A 93 -16.67 -4.76 -3.12
C GLY A 93 -15.82 -6.02 -2.98
N LYS A 94 -16.43 -7.21 -2.99
CA LYS A 94 -15.72 -8.49 -2.83
C LYS A 94 -15.20 -9.02 -4.16
N GLN A 95 -14.03 -9.65 -4.11
CA GLN A 95 -13.50 -10.51 -5.17
C GLN A 95 -14.39 -11.74 -5.36
#